data_AF-E0VR62-F1
#
_entry.id   AF-E0VR62-F1
#
_cell.length_a   1.000
_cell.length_b   1.000
_cell.length_c   1.000
_cell.angle_alpha   90.00
_cell.angle_beta   90.00
_cell.angle_gamma   90.00
#
_symmetry.space_group_name_H-M   'P 1'
#
loop_
_entity.id
_entity.type
_entity.pdbx_description
1 polymer ?
#
loop_
_entity_poly.entity_id
_entity_poly.type
_entity_poly.pdbx_seq_one_letter_code
_entity_poly.pdbx_strand_id
1 'polypeptide(L)' 'MNLFKGKVKCSICDIDVVVTEINEHEDYCGSRTEKCLSCEKYVMLKYKTQHITSNHVFFKITDDLKEV' A
#
# COMPACT_ATOMS: atom_id res chain seq x y z
N MET A 1 7.52 -27.98 -19.49
CA MET A 1 6.74 -26.78 -19.89
C MET A 1 7.41 -25.57 -19.25
N ASN A 2 8.11 -24.75 -20.04
CA ASN A 2 8.73 -23.52 -19.52
C ASN A 2 7.63 -22.47 -19.34
N LEU A 3 7.16 -22.29 -18.11
CA LEU A 3 6.32 -21.15 -17.76
C LEU A 3 7.18 -19.89 -17.86
N PHE A 4 7.10 -19.20 -18.98
CA PHE A 4 7.47 -17.79 -19.03
C PHE A 4 6.48 -17.03 -18.15
N LYS A 5 6.81 -16.95 -16.85
CA LYS A 5 6.13 -16.11 -15.88
C LYS A 5 6.47 -14.66 -16.24
N GLY A 6 5.61 -14.04 -17.05
CA GLY A 6 5.68 -12.62 -17.37
C GLY A 6 5.71 -11.79 -16.09
N LYS A 7 6.32 -10.60 -16.14
CA LYS A 7 6.31 -9.64 -15.04
C LYS A 7 5.45 -8.43 -15.39
N VAL A 8 4.85 -7.83 -14.37
CA VAL A 8 4.06 -6.61 -14.44
C VAL A 8 4.43 -5.72 -13.26
N LYS A 9 4.39 -4.40 -13.45
CA LYS A 9 4.65 -3.42 -12.39
C LYS A 9 3.46 -3.33 -11.43
N CYS A 10 3.74 -3.41 -10.14
CA CYS A 10 2.76 -3.12 -9.09
C CYS A 10 2.31 -1.66 -9.15
N SER A 11 1.00 -1.43 -9.12
CA SER A 11 0.43 -0.07 -9.18
C SER A 11 0.71 0.78 -7.93
N ILE A 12 1.15 0.15 -6.84
CA ILE A 12 1.36 0.77 -5.53
C ILE A 12 2.84 1.09 -5.27
N CYS A 13 3.76 0.18 -5.62
CA CYS A 13 5.20 0.34 -5.37
C CYS A 13 6.09 0.35 -6.62
N ASP A 14 5.52 0.18 -7.82
CA ASP A 14 6.21 0.21 -9.12
C ASP A 14 7.31 -0.85 -9.32
N ILE A 15 7.32 -1.88 -8.47
CA ILE A 15 8.22 -3.04 -8.56
C ILE A 15 7.66 -4.07 -9.55
N ASP A 16 8.53 -4.68 -10.34
CA ASP A 16 8.19 -5.80 -11.24
C ASP A 16 7.91 -7.09 -10.45
N VAL A 17 6.67 -7.58 -10.57
CA VAL A 17 6.18 -8.80 -9.92
C VAL A 17 5.71 -9.79 -10.97
N VAL A 18 5.81 -11.07 -10.69
CA VAL A 18 5.27 -12.10 -11.59
C VAL A 18 3.76 -11.91 -11.75
N VAL A 19 3.26 -11.97 -12.98
CA VAL A 19 1.84 -11.74 -13.31
C VAL A 19 0.89 -12.65 -12.52
N THR A 20 1.29 -13.89 -12.20
CA THR A 20 0.46 -14.80 -11.39
C THR A 20 0.37 -14.42 -9.91
N GLU A 21 1.31 -13.60 -9.42
CA GLU A 21 1.45 -13.21 -8.01
C GLU A 21 1.05 -11.75 -7.78
N ILE A 22 0.68 -11.00 -8.84
CA ILE A 22 0.42 -9.56 -8.75
C ILE A 22 -0.74 -9.21 -7.81
N ASN A 23 -1.83 -9.99 -7.79
CA ASN A 23 -2.97 -9.71 -6.92
C ASN A 23 -2.61 -9.86 -5.44
N GLU A 24 -1.98 -10.99 -5.07
CA GLU A 24 -1.51 -11.22 -3.70
C GLU A 24 -0.49 -10.17 -3.28
N HIS A 25 0.41 -9.80 -4.19
CA HIS A 25 1.35 -8.73 -3.96
C HIS A 25 0.67 -7.39 -3.74
N GLU A 26 -0.31 -6.98 -4.55
CA GLU A 26 -1.00 -5.69 -4.42
C GLU A 26 -1.84 -5.62 -3.13
N ASP A 27 -2.47 -6.72 -2.73
CA ASP A 27 -3.18 -6.81 -1.45
C ASP A 27 -2.23 -6.59 -0.27
N TYR A 28 -1.12 -7.32 -0.24
CA TYR A 28 -0.10 -7.18 0.80
C TYR A 28 0.55 -5.78 0.74
N CYS A 29 1.05 -5.39 -0.43
CA CYS A 29 1.74 -4.13 -0.66
C CYS A 29 0.85 -2.93 -0.29
N GLY A 30 -0.42 -2.97 -0.67
CA GLY A 30 -1.38 -1.92 -0.35
C GLY A 30 -1.74 -1.84 1.12
N SER A 31 -1.70 -2.96 1.85
CA SER A 31 -1.93 -3.01 3.29
C SER A 31 -0.76 -2.47 4.12
N ARG A 32 0.45 -2.44 3.56
CA ARG A 32 1.63 -1.88 4.25
C ARG A 32 1.41 -0.42 4.56
N THR A 33 1.84 0.02 5.73
CA THR A 33 1.76 1.41 6.15
C THR A 33 3.10 2.11 6.04
N GLU A 34 3.07 3.41 5.72
CA GLU A 34 4.22 4.31 5.79
C GLU A 34 3.90 5.52 6.65
N LYS A 35 4.93 6.07 7.31
CA LYS A 35 4.79 7.30 8.08
C LYS A 35 4.62 8.49 7.12
N CYS A 36 3.50 9.19 7.25
CA CYS A 36 3.30 10.46 6.56
C CYS A 36 4.24 11.53 7.14
N LEU A 37 5.06 12.17 6.30
CA LEU A 37 6.01 13.19 6.76
C LEU A 37 5.33 14.49 7.22
N SER A 38 4.09 14.73 6.79
CA SER A 38 3.36 15.96 7.09
C SER A 38 2.59 15.90 8.41
N CYS A 39 2.06 14.73 8.78
CA CYS A 39 1.23 14.56 9.98
C CYS A 39 1.70 13.47 10.93
N GLU A 40 2.80 12.80 10.60
CA GLU A 40 3.45 11.74 11.38
C GLU A 40 2.61 10.48 11.63
N LYS A 41 1.41 10.39 11.05
CA LYS A 41 0.54 9.21 11.12
C LYS A 41 0.98 8.14 10.13
N TYR A 42 0.78 6.88 10.51
CA TYR A 42 0.94 5.75 9.62
C TYR A 42 -0.27 5.63 8.70
N VAL A 43 -0.02 5.53 7.39
CA VAL A 43 -1.06 5.46 6.36
C VAL A 43 -0.76 4.29 5.45
N MET A 44 -1.77 3.46 5.16
CA MET A 44 -1.68 2.38 4.19
C MET A 44 -1.27 2.94 2.82
N LEU A 45 -0.34 2.27 2.15
CA LEU A 45 0.22 2.71 0.87
C LEU A 45 -0.87 2.92 -0.19
N LYS A 46 -1.87 2.03 -0.24
CA LYS A 46 -3.01 2.15 -1.17
C LYS A 46 -3.85 3.42 -0.96
N TYR A 47 -3.76 4.07 0.20
CA TYR A 47 -4.49 5.29 0.53
C TYR A 47 -3.59 6.51 0.72
N LYS A 48 -2.26 6.38 0.54
CA LYS A 48 -1.30 7.47 0.76
C LYS A 48 -1.60 8.69 -0.09
N THR A 49 -1.88 8.50 -1.38
CA THR A 49 -2.22 9.60 -2.31
C THR A 49 -3.51 10.29 -1.86
N GLN A 50 -4.56 9.52 -1.56
CA GLN A 50 -5.83 10.06 -1.10
C GLN A 50 -5.64 10.87 0.19
N HIS A 51 -4.90 10.34 1.17
CA HIS A 51 -4.58 11.01 2.42
C HIS A 51 -3.91 12.38 2.23
N ILE A 52 -2.94 12.48 1.31
CA ILE A 52 -2.26 13.75 1.01
C ILE A 52 -3.21 14.73 0.30
N THR A 53 -3.96 14.25 -0.70
CA THR A 53 -4.86 15.09 -1.50
C THR A 53 -6.09 15.58 -0.75
N SER A 54 -6.57 14.84 0.26
CA SER A 54 -7.74 15.19 1.06
C SER A 54 -7.43 16.10 2.26
N ASN A 55 -6.27 16.78 2.28
CA ASN A 55 -5.80 17.54 3.44
C ASN A 55 -5.80 16.72 4.74
N HIS A 56 -5.44 15.43 4.67
CA HIS A 56 -5.40 14.53 5.82
C HIS A 56 -6.77 14.29 6.48
N VAL A 57 -7.87 14.63 5.79
CA VAL A 57 -9.22 14.44 6.31
C VAL A 57 -9.55 12.94 6.32
N PHE A 58 -9.44 12.39 7.53
CA PHE A 58 -10.00 11.12 8.00
C PHE A 58 -9.65 9.87 7.18
N PHE A 59 -8.47 9.32 7.42
CA PHE A 59 -8.20 7.89 7.20
C PHE A 59 -7.91 7.24 8.56
N LYS A 60 -8.97 6.94 9.32
CA LYS A 60 -8.87 6.17 10.56
C LYS A 60 -8.67 4.71 10.14
N ILE A 61 -7.42 4.28 10.08
CA ILE A 61 -7.09 2.86 9.87
C ILE A 61 -7.24 2.22 11.25
N THR A 62 -8.17 1.30 11.34
CA THR A 62 -8.70 0.66 12.55
C THR A 62 -7.63 -0.09 13.37
N ASP A 63 -7.76 0.10 14.69
CA ASP A 63 -7.48 -0.81 15.80
C ASP A 63 -6.02 -1.23 16.13
N ASP A 64 -5.69 -1.18 17.42
CA ASP A 64 -4.45 -1.61 18.10
C ASP A 64 -3.31 -0.59 18.37
N LEU A 65 -3.64 0.68 18.57
CA LEU A 65 -2.90 1.45 19.59
C LEU A 65 -3.90 1.94 20.63
N LYS A 66 -4.13 1.09 21.65
CA LYS A 66 -4.56 1.57 22.96
C LYS A 66 -3.58 2.65 23.36
N GLU A 67 -4.08 3.88 23.47
CA GLU A 67 -3.40 4.91 24.23
C GLU A 67 -3.12 4.33 25.63
N VAL A 68 -1.85 4.33 26.03
CA VAL A 68 -1.43 4.07 27.41
C VAL A 68 -1.68 5.34 28.21
#